data_AF-A0A920UE53-F1
#
_entry.id   AF-A0A920UE53-F1
#
_cell.length_a   1.000
_cell.length_b   1.000
_cell.length_c   1.000
_cell.angle_alpha   90.00
_cell.angle_beta   90.00
_cell.angle_gamma   90.00
#
_symmetry.space_group_name_H-M   'P 1'
#
loop_
_entity.id
_entity.type
_entity.pdbx_description
1 polymer ?
#
loop_
_entity_poly.entity_id
_entity_poly.type
_entity_poly.pdbx_seq_one_letter_code
_entity_poly.pdbx_strand_id
1 'polypeptide(L)' 'MLTLRRHSRTVSIGSIKIGGTEPIRIQSMLTHDTTDVDACVEEINDWTRWIVK' A
#
# COMPACT_ATOMS: atom_id res chain seq x y z
N MET A 1 4.33 20.14 16.32
CA MET A 1 3.00 19.58 16.69
C MET A 1 2.52 18.74 15.52
N LEU A 2 2.17 17.46 15.72
CA LEU A 2 1.61 16.64 14.66
C LEU A 2 0.15 17.05 14.42
N THR A 3 -0.22 17.28 13.17
CA THR A 3 -1.58 17.65 12.78
C THR A 3 -2.53 16.45 12.96
N LEU A 4 -3.72 16.68 13.52
CA LEU A 4 -4.77 15.66 13.60
C LEU A 4 -5.19 15.21 12.20
N ARG A 5 -5.23 13.88 11.96
CA ARG A 5 -5.67 13.33 10.67
C ARG A 5 -7.14 13.66 10.43
N ARG A 6 -7.46 14.20 9.25
CA ARG A 6 -8.84 14.48 8.83
C ARG A 6 -9.71 13.21 8.93
N HIS A 7 -10.89 13.34 9.54
CA HIS A 7 -11.88 12.27 9.53
C HIS A 7 -12.44 12.07 8.11
N SER A 8 -12.35 10.86 7.59
CA SER A 8 -12.82 10.45 6.27
C SER A 8 -13.71 9.21 6.39
N ARG A 9 -14.49 8.89 5.35
CA ARG A 9 -15.19 7.60 5.30
C ARG A 9 -14.16 6.46 5.27
N THR A 10 -14.46 5.34 5.92
CA THR A 10 -13.68 4.11 5.77
C THR A 10 -14.03 3.43 4.45
N VAL A 11 -13.01 3.08 3.67
CA VAL A 11 -13.13 2.32 2.41
C VAL A 11 -12.31 1.05 2.49
N SER A 12 -12.70 0.04 1.71
CA SER A 12 -11.99 -1.25 1.64
C SER A 12 -11.28 -1.38 0.29
N ILE A 13 -10.02 -1.84 0.32
CA ILE A 13 -9.24 -2.26 -0.84
C ILE A 13 -8.85 -3.72 -0.59
N GLY A 14 -9.57 -4.65 -1.22
CA GLY A 14 -9.49 -6.07 -0.85
C GLY A 14 -9.85 -6.25 0.63
N SER A 15 -8.96 -6.89 1.39
CA SER A 15 -9.11 -7.09 2.85
C SER A 15 -8.62 -5.91 3.71
N ILE A 16 -8.00 -4.89 3.11
CA ILE A 16 -7.40 -3.76 3.82
C ILE A 16 -8.41 -2.61 3.92
N LYS A 17 -8.54 -2.01 5.11
CA LYS A 17 -9.36 -0.80 5.33
C LYS A 17 -8.49 0.46 5.45
N ILE A 18 -8.99 1.57 4.90
CA ILE A 18 -8.34 2.89 4.90
C ILE A 18 -9.35 3.98 5.23
N GLY A 19 -8.94 4.99 6.00
CA GLY A 19 -9.78 6.14 6.37
C GLY A 19 -10.49 5.93 7.71
N GLY A 20 -11.39 6.86 8.08
CA GLY A 20 -12.07 6.80 9.38
C GLY A 20 -11.08 6.82 10.53
N THR A 21 -11.09 5.77 11.35
CA THR A 21 -10.17 5.53 12.47
C THR A 21 -9.06 4.51 12.13
N GLU A 22 -9.02 3.98 10.90
CA GLU A 22 -8.03 2.98 10.49
C GLU A 22 -6.60 3.57 10.45
N PRO A 23 -5.55 2.74 10.61
CA PRO A 23 -4.17 3.18 10.49
C PRO A 23 -3.84 3.77 9.10
N ILE A 24 -2.84 4.65 9.04
CA ILE A 24 -2.26 5.10 7.78
C ILE A 24 -1.55 3.90 7.14
N ARG A 25 -1.88 3.60 5.87
CA ARG A 25 -1.26 2.52 5.10
C ARG A 25 -0.12 3.04 4.24
N ILE A 26 0.87 2.20 4.00
CA ILE A 26 1.98 2.47 3.09
C ILE A 26 1.65 1.78 1.75
N GLN A 27 1.85 2.49 0.65
CA GLN A 27 1.69 1.99 -0.71
C GLN A 27 2.97 2.27 -1.50
N SER A 28 3.30 1.37 -2.42
CA SER A 28 4.33 1.54 -3.46
C SER A 28 3.73 1.33 -4.85
N MET A 29 4.51 1.53 -5.90
CA MET A 29 4.09 1.41 -7.30
C MET A 29 5.23 0.85 -8.16
N LEU A 30 4.91 -0.17 -8.96
CA LEU A 30 5.82 -0.88 -9.90
C LEU A 30 6.66 0.07 -10.75
N THR A 31 7.91 -0.30 -10.98
CA THR A 31 8.82 0.44 -11.87
C THR A 31 9.06 -0.27 -13.20
N HIS A 32 8.90 -1.59 -13.26
CA HIS A 32 9.00 -2.37 -14.48
C HIS A 32 7.81 -2.15 -15.43
N ASP A 33 8.02 -2.45 -16.71
CA ASP A 33 6.96 -2.49 -17.70
C ASP A 33 5.88 -3.48 -17.26
N THR A 34 4.62 -3.03 -17.19
CA THR A 34 3.52 -3.86 -16.67
C THR A 34 3.25 -5.11 -17.52
N THR A 35 3.76 -5.15 -18.76
CA THR A 35 3.68 -6.32 -19.62
C THR A 35 4.74 -7.38 -19.32
N ASP A 36 5.82 -7.02 -18.61
CA ASP A 36 6.80 -7.96 -18.07
C ASP A 36 6.32 -8.49 -16.73
N VAL A 37 5.56 -9.58 -16.79
CA VAL A 37 4.89 -10.19 -15.64
C VAL A 37 5.91 -10.69 -14.61
N ASP A 38 7.00 -11.31 -15.05
CA ASP A 38 7.97 -11.94 -14.16
C ASP A 38 8.71 -10.88 -13.35
N ALA A 39 9.19 -9.81 -14.01
CA ALA A 39 9.85 -8.70 -13.33
C ALA A 39 8.92 -7.98 -12.34
N CYS A 40 7.66 -7.78 -12.71
CA CYS A 40 6.66 -7.16 -11.83
C CYS A 40 6.38 -8.02 -10.58
N VAL A 41 6.30 -9.34 -10.73
CA VAL A 41 6.06 -10.26 -9.61
C VAL A 41 7.26 -10.31 -8.67
N GLU A 42 8.49 -10.31 -9.19
CA GLU A 42 9.71 -10.24 -8.39
C GLU A 42 9.73 -8.96 -7.54
N GLU A 43 9.47 -7.80 -8.15
CA GLU A 43 9.46 -6.50 -7.47
C GLU A 43 8.39 -6.44 -6.35
N ILE A 44 7.18 -6.95 -6.59
CA ILE A 44 6.12 -7.01 -5.55
C ILE A 44 6.55 -7.86 -4.36
N ASN A 45 7.16 -9.02 -4.61
CA ASN A 45 7.59 -9.92 -3.55
C ASN A 45 8.69 -9.28 -2.69
N ASP A 46 9.63 -8.58 -3.32
CA ASP A 46 10.72 -7.91 -2.61
C ASP A 46 10.24 -6.74 -1.77
N TRP A 47 9.32 -5.91 -2.28
CA TRP A 47 8.70 -4.87 -1.47
C TRP A 47 7.89 -5.42 -0.32
N THR A 48 7.13 -6.49 -0.56
CA THR A 48 6.34 -7.11 0.50
C THR A 48 7.26 -7.57 1.63
N ARG A 49 8.40 -8.19 1.30
CA ARG A 49 9.41 -8.59 2.30
C ARG A 49 10.02 -7.41 3.05
N TRP A 50 10.27 -6.28 2.38
CA TRP A 50 10.85 -5.10 3.02
C TRP A 50 9.85 -4.38 3.93
N ILE A 51 8.60 -4.21 3.49
CA ILE A 51 7.56 -3.48 4.23
C ILE A 51 7.11 -4.24 5.49
N VAL A 52 7.18 -5.58 5.48
CA VAL A 52 6.76 -6.42 6.63
C VAL A 52 7.89 -6.81 7.59
N LYS A 53 9.15 -6.47 7.27
CA LYS A 53 10.28 -6.59 8.20
C LYS A 53 10.34 -5.37 9.12
#